data_AF-A0A1Y4TMX3-F1
#
_entry.id   AF-A0A1Y4TMX3-F1
#
_cell.length_a   1.000
_cell.length_b   1.000
_cell.length_c   1.000
_cell.angle_alpha   90.00
_cell.angle_beta   90.00
_cell.angle_gamma   90.00
#
_symmetry.space_group_name_H-M   'P 1'
#
loop_
_entity.id
_entity.type
_entity.pdbx_description
1 polymer ?
#
loop_
_entity_poly.entity_id
_entity_poly.type
_entity_poly.pdbx_seq_one_letter_code
_entity_poly.pdbx_strand_id
1 'polypeptide(L)'
;MITDEMLRIAAAEADQAIRESLPSPEDCDHQFSSEFERKMRHVIRRGRHPVVYKYMQRVACFLVAVTLISASWLTVDAEARGAFFAWIRHQYQNYVEYRFNGVATDEEKTTSFAPTWLPDGYEETNAQSLGNTSYRTYSNGSGEMIHFMCSSGADATSLFLVSDNMTTEKVIVGTQEADLYLDADPQNANALVWQSEDGTILFCISASLTKDEMVKIAESITVTP
;
A
#
# COMPACT_ATOMS: atom_id res chain seq x y z
N MET A 1 -79.42 14.31 20.76
CA MET A 1 -78.34 13.54 20.11
C MET A 1 -77.23 14.51 19.78
N ILE A 2 -75.98 14.21 20.15
CA ILE A 2 -74.81 15.02 19.76
C ILE A 2 -74.53 14.70 18.28
N THR A 3 -74.42 15.72 17.44
CA THR A 3 -74.12 15.56 16.00
C THR A 3 -72.61 15.71 15.74
N ASP A 4 -72.13 15.13 14.63
CA ASP A 4 -70.71 15.17 14.25
C ASP A 4 -70.21 16.60 14.01
N GLU A 5 -71.09 17.48 13.52
CA GLU A 5 -70.78 18.90 13.33
C GLU A 5 -70.60 19.63 14.68
N MET A 6 -71.42 19.30 15.69
CA MET A 6 -71.24 19.82 17.04
C MET A 6 -69.93 19.34 17.67
N LEU A 7 -69.54 18.08 17.44
CA LEU A 7 -68.24 17.55 17.90
C LEU A 7 -67.08 18.26 17.22
N ARG A 8 -67.17 18.53 15.90
CA ARG A 8 -66.14 19.26 15.16
C ARG A 8 -65.97 20.70 15.63
N ILE A 9 -67.09 21.39 15.91
CA ILE A 9 -67.06 22.76 16.44
C ILE A 9 -66.46 22.77 17.84
N ALA A 10 -66.90 21.87 18.72
CA ALA A 10 -66.36 21.76 20.08
C ALA A 10 -64.86 21.38 20.09
N ALA A 11 -64.43 20.53 19.16
CA ALA A 11 -63.02 20.17 19.02
C ALA A 11 -62.17 21.35 18.53
N ALA A 12 -62.68 22.15 17.58
CA ALA A 12 -62.01 23.36 17.11
C ALA A 12 -61.93 24.43 18.21
N GLU A 13 -63.01 24.62 18.96
CA GLU A 13 -63.06 25.54 20.11
C GLU A 13 -62.10 25.10 21.21
N ALA A 14 -62.02 23.81 21.50
CA ALA A 14 -61.07 23.26 22.46
C ALA A 14 -59.60 23.41 22.00
N ASP A 15 -59.28 23.16 20.72
CA ASP A 15 -57.92 23.37 20.19
C ASP A 15 -57.52 24.84 20.30
N GLN A 16 -58.44 25.75 19.96
CA GLN A 16 -58.19 27.17 20.07
C GLN A 16 -57.98 27.61 21.52
N ALA A 17 -58.85 27.17 22.44
CA ALA A 17 -58.71 27.47 23.87
C ALA A 17 -57.40 26.93 24.45
N ILE A 18 -56.96 25.73 24.03
CA ILE A 18 -55.68 25.16 24.44
C ILE A 18 -54.54 26.04 23.93
N ARG A 19 -54.52 26.41 22.64
CA ARG A 19 -53.46 27.23 22.05
C ARG A 19 -53.36 28.62 22.69
N GLU A 20 -54.50 29.24 22.97
CA GLU A 20 -54.56 30.55 23.63
C GLU A 20 -54.10 30.48 25.09
N SER A 21 -54.27 29.32 25.75
CA SER A 21 -53.78 29.09 27.12
C SER A 21 -52.28 28.77 27.21
N LEU A 22 -51.63 28.45 26.07
CA LEU A 22 -50.21 28.14 26.07
C LEU A 22 -49.38 29.42 26.22
N PRO A 23 -48.32 29.41 27.05
CA PRO A 23 -47.42 30.54 27.20
C PRO A 23 -46.74 30.86 25.87
N SER A 24 -46.34 32.12 25.69
CA SER A 24 -45.58 32.52 24.51
C SER A 24 -44.26 31.71 24.45
N PRO A 25 -43.72 31.41 23.26
CA PRO A 25 -42.47 30.66 23.14
C PRO A 25 -41.30 31.29 23.89
N GLU A 26 -41.33 32.61 24.10
CA GLU A 26 -40.32 33.38 24.82
C GLU A 26 -40.43 33.19 26.35
N ASP A 27 -41.62 32.89 26.87
CA ASP A 27 -41.89 32.63 28.28
C ASP A 27 -41.69 31.15 28.67
N CYS A 28 -41.43 30.28 27.68
CA CYS A 28 -41.17 28.85 27.89
C CYS A 28 -39.71 28.58 28.31
N ASP A 29 -39.33 28.99 29.51
CA ASP A 29 -38.00 28.68 30.06
C ASP A 29 -37.97 27.30 30.73
N HIS A 30 -37.86 26.25 29.91
CA HIS A 30 -37.69 24.89 30.39
C HIS A 30 -36.40 24.27 29.84
N GLN A 31 -35.47 23.95 30.75
CA GLN A 31 -34.27 23.19 30.41
C GLN A 31 -34.57 21.70 30.40
N PHE A 32 -34.44 21.09 29.22
CA PHE A 32 -34.57 19.65 29.06
C PHE A 32 -33.30 18.93 29.54
N SER A 33 -33.44 17.64 29.88
CA SER A 33 -32.28 16.82 30.19
C SER A 33 -31.35 16.64 28.98
N SER A 34 -30.05 16.47 29.22
CA SER A 34 -29.05 16.26 28.16
C SER A 34 -29.36 15.04 27.29
N GLU A 35 -29.94 14.00 27.87
CA GLU A 35 -30.40 12.82 27.13
C GLU A 35 -31.56 13.13 26.18
N PHE A 36 -32.52 13.93 26.65
CA PHE A 36 -33.66 14.36 25.83
C PHE A 36 -33.19 15.26 24.69
N GLU A 37 -32.34 16.25 24.98
CA GLU A 37 -31.77 17.10 23.93
C GLU A 37 -30.99 16.30 22.88
N ARG A 38 -30.21 15.31 23.31
CA ARG A 38 -29.47 14.45 22.39
C ARG A 38 -30.41 13.68 21.45
N LYS A 39 -31.51 13.14 21.98
CA LYS A 39 -32.55 12.46 21.16
C LYS A 39 -33.23 13.47 20.23
N MET A 40 -33.58 14.64 20.74
CA MET A 40 -34.25 15.70 19.99
C MET A 40 -33.37 16.23 18.85
N ARG A 41 -32.07 16.42 19.08
CA ARG A 41 -31.09 16.82 18.05
C ARG A 41 -31.06 15.83 16.89
N HIS A 42 -31.17 14.52 17.14
CA HIS A 42 -31.21 13.52 16.08
C HIS A 42 -32.49 13.63 15.24
N VAL A 43 -33.64 13.81 15.89
CA VAL A 43 -34.94 13.98 15.22
C VAL A 43 -34.97 15.28 14.42
N ILE A 44 -34.50 16.40 14.99
CA ILE A 44 -34.39 17.69 14.31
C ILE A 44 -33.44 17.60 13.12
N ARG A 45 -32.29 16.91 13.23
CA ARG A 45 -31.36 16.72 12.11
C ARG A 45 -31.98 15.92 10.97
N ARG A 46 -32.75 14.87 11.31
CA ARG A 46 -33.50 14.07 10.33
C ARG A 46 -34.64 14.86 9.68
N GLY A 47 -35.29 15.74 10.44
CA GLY A 47 -36.34 16.64 9.97
C GLY A 47 -35.85 17.83 9.15
N ARG A 48 -34.65 18.37 9.43
CA ARG A 48 -34.00 19.45 8.66
C ARG A 48 -33.48 18.98 7.30
N HIS A 49 -33.06 17.72 7.21
CA HIS A 49 -32.54 17.14 5.97
C HIS A 49 -33.31 15.88 5.54
N PRO A 50 -34.63 15.98 5.32
CA PRO A 50 -35.46 14.81 5.03
C PRO A 50 -35.07 14.18 3.68
N VAL A 51 -34.61 15.01 2.74
CA VAL A 51 -34.10 14.61 1.43
C VAL A 51 -32.81 13.79 1.58
N VAL A 52 -31.83 14.26 2.35
CA VAL A 52 -30.53 13.56 2.50
C VAL A 52 -30.73 12.15 3.03
N TYR A 53 -31.50 11.96 4.11
CA TYR A 53 -31.77 10.63 4.65
C TYR A 53 -32.61 9.75 3.71
N LYS A 54 -33.51 10.34 2.91
CA LYS A 54 -34.31 9.63 1.90
C LYS A 54 -33.47 9.12 0.73
N TYR A 55 -32.46 9.88 0.32
CA TYR A 55 -31.56 9.50 -0.77
C TYR A 55 -30.32 8.74 -0.30
N MET A 56 -29.93 8.81 0.97
CA MET A 56 -28.75 8.11 1.49
C MET A 56 -28.84 6.59 1.28
N GLN A 57 -30.01 6.00 1.49
CA GLN A 57 -30.23 4.58 1.21
C GLN A 57 -30.14 4.27 -0.29
N ARG A 58 -30.61 5.17 -1.16
CA ARG A 58 -30.49 5.02 -2.61
C ARG A 58 -29.05 5.16 -3.08
N VAL A 59 -28.30 6.09 -2.50
CA VAL A 59 -26.86 6.25 -2.75
C VAL A 59 -26.11 5.01 -2.29
N ALA A 60 -26.42 4.47 -1.11
CA ALA A 60 -25.83 3.23 -0.63
C ALA A 60 -26.14 2.05 -1.57
N CYS A 61 -27.40 1.86 -1.97
CA CYS A 61 -27.79 0.83 -2.93
C CYS A 61 -27.13 1.02 -4.29
N PHE A 62 -27.00 2.26 -4.76
CA PHE A 62 -26.32 2.57 -6.02
C PHE A 62 -24.83 2.24 -5.94
N LEU A 63 -24.15 2.63 -4.86
CA LEU A 63 -22.75 2.27 -4.65
C LEU A 63 -22.55 0.76 -4.61
N VAL A 64 -23.40 0.04 -3.89
CA VAL A 64 -23.37 -1.44 -3.86
C VAL A 64 -23.62 -2.03 -5.25
N ALA A 65 -24.57 -1.49 -6.02
CA ALA A 65 -24.84 -1.96 -7.37
C ALA A 65 -23.63 -1.71 -8.29
N VAL A 66 -23.04 -0.51 -8.23
CA VAL A 66 -21.85 -0.17 -9.02
C VAL A 66 -20.68 -1.08 -8.66
N THR A 67 -20.41 -1.31 -7.37
CA THR A 67 -19.30 -2.18 -6.95
C THR A 67 -19.51 -3.63 -7.37
N LEU A 68 -20.74 -4.15 -7.24
CA LEU A 68 -21.07 -5.50 -7.68
C LEU A 68 -20.94 -5.64 -9.20
N ILE A 69 -21.47 -4.69 -9.97
CA ILE A 69 -21.38 -4.70 -11.44
C ILE A 69 -19.92 -4.60 -11.88
N SER A 70 -19.13 -3.69 -11.29
CA SER A 70 -17.71 -3.54 -11.64
C SER A 70 -16.91 -4.80 -11.28
N ALA A 71 -17.17 -5.39 -10.12
CA ALA A 71 -16.50 -6.61 -9.69
C ALA A 71 -16.87 -7.80 -10.60
N SER A 72 -18.14 -7.96 -10.94
CA SER A 72 -18.59 -8.99 -11.88
C SER A 72 -17.96 -8.80 -13.26
N TRP A 73 -17.90 -7.57 -13.76
CA TRP A 73 -17.28 -7.31 -15.06
C TRP A 73 -15.78 -7.66 -15.09
N LEU A 74 -15.04 -7.31 -14.02
CA LEU A 74 -13.63 -7.69 -13.84
C LEU A 74 -13.41 -9.21 -13.77
N THR A 75 -14.40 -10.00 -13.34
CA THR A 75 -14.24 -11.48 -13.32
C THR A 75 -14.41 -12.13 -14.69
N VAL A 76 -15.19 -11.53 -15.57
CA VAL A 76 -15.53 -12.11 -16.89
C VAL A 76 -14.56 -11.64 -17.97
N ASP A 77 -14.07 -10.40 -17.87
CA ASP A 77 -13.24 -9.78 -18.89
C ASP A 77 -11.74 -9.80 -18.50
N ALA A 78 -10.94 -10.55 -19.25
CA ALA A 78 -9.52 -10.70 -18.99
C ALA A 78 -8.71 -9.42 -19.27
N GLU A 79 -9.15 -8.61 -20.24
CA GLU A 79 -8.48 -7.39 -20.66
C GLU A 79 -8.74 -6.26 -19.64
N ALA A 80 -9.99 -6.06 -19.24
CA ALA A 80 -10.38 -5.11 -18.21
C ALA A 80 -9.73 -5.44 -16.86
N ARG A 81 -9.68 -6.73 -16.48
CA ARG A 81 -8.96 -7.18 -15.29
C ARG A 81 -7.47 -6.88 -15.37
N GLY A 82 -6.85 -7.10 -16.52
CA GLY A 82 -5.45 -6.75 -16.77
C GLY A 82 -5.18 -5.25 -16.60
N ALA A 83 -5.99 -4.41 -17.25
CA ALA A 83 -5.87 -2.95 -17.18
C ALA A 83 -6.09 -2.41 -15.76
N PHE A 84 -7.09 -2.93 -15.03
CA PHE A 84 -7.37 -2.53 -13.66
C PHE A 84 -6.23 -2.87 -12.69
N PHE A 85 -5.69 -4.09 -12.78
CA PHE A 85 -4.54 -4.47 -11.96
C PHE A 85 -3.27 -3.72 -12.35
N ALA A 86 -3.07 -3.39 -13.64
CA ALA A 86 -1.98 -2.53 -14.07
C ALA A 86 -2.10 -1.13 -13.46
N TRP A 87 -3.30 -0.53 -13.47
CA TRP A 87 -3.55 0.77 -12.82
C TRP A 87 -3.38 0.73 -11.30
N ILE A 88 -3.87 -0.31 -10.61
CA ILE A 88 -3.63 -0.50 -9.17
C ILE A 88 -2.13 -0.59 -8.87
N ARG A 89 -1.39 -1.37 -9.66
CA ARG A 89 0.07 -1.51 -9.51
C ARG A 89 0.76 -0.15 -9.65
N HIS A 90 0.44 0.61 -10.70
CA HIS A 90 0.94 1.97 -10.90
C HIS A 90 0.66 2.90 -9.71
N GLN A 91 -0.47 2.75 -9.01
CA GLN A 91 -0.84 3.62 -7.89
C GLN A 91 -0.25 3.18 -6.54
N TYR A 92 0.05 1.90 -6.34
CA TYR A 92 0.36 1.36 -5.00
C TYR A 92 1.60 0.47 -4.88
N GLN A 93 2.13 -0.13 -5.95
CA GLN A 93 3.22 -1.12 -5.86
C GLN A 93 4.10 -1.12 -7.11
N ASN A 94 4.87 -0.05 -7.31
CA ASN A 94 5.94 -0.04 -8.31
C ASN A 94 7.24 -0.68 -7.80
N TYR A 95 7.18 -1.39 -6.67
CA TYR A 95 8.34 -2.02 -6.08
C TYR A 95 8.09 -3.48 -5.68
N VAL A 96 9.13 -4.29 -5.82
CA VAL A 96 9.23 -5.62 -5.22
C VAL A 96 9.93 -5.46 -3.86
N GLU A 97 9.29 -5.91 -2.79
CA GLU A 97 9.90 -5.95 -1.45
C GLU A 97 10.43 -7.36 -1.18
N TYR A 98 11.75 -7.49 -1.06
CA TYR A 98 12.37 -8.71 -0.54
C TYR A 98 12.46 -8.61 0.98
N ARG A 99 11.68 -9.45 1.66
CA ARG A 99 11.69 -9.59 3.11
C ARG A 99 12.52 -10.78 3.54
N PHE A 100 13.40 -10.53 4.50
CA PHE A 100 14.21 -11.57 5.10
C PHE A 100 13.51 -12.12 6.35
N ASN A 101 13.37 -13.45 6.42
CA ASN A 101 12.71 -14.16 7.53
C ASN A 101 13.71 -15.05 8.31
N GLY A 102 14.99 -14.69 8.38
CA GLY A 102 15.99 -15.46 9.12
C GLY A 102 16.03 -15.12 10.61
N VAL A 103 16.43 -16.10 11.42
CA VAL A 103 16.58 -15.95 12.87
C VAL A 103 17.84 -15.12 13.16
N ALA A 104 17.73 -14.11 14.01
CA ALA A 104 18.88 -13.34 14.48
C ALA A 104 19.85 -14.28 15.19
N THR A 105 21.06 -14.43 14.64
CA THR A 105 22.17 -15.04 15.37
C THR A 105 22.88 -13.92 16.10
N ASP A 106 23.00 -14.02 17.43
CA ASP A 106 23.57 -13.00 18.34
C ASP A 106 25.06 -12.67 18.10
N GLU A 107 25.69 -13.23 17.06
CA GLU A 107 27.06 -12.89 16.68
C GLU A 107 27.03 -11.78 15.62
N GLU A 108 27.45 -10.56 16.00
CA GLU A 108 27.84 -9.45 15.12
C GLU A 108 29.08 -9.82 14.26
N LYS A 109 29.06 -10.97 13.60
CA LYS A 109 29.99 -11.27 12.51
C LYS A 109 29.37 -10.75 11.24
N THR A 110 29.60 -9.47 10.96
CA THR A 110 29.45 -8.91 9.62
C THR A 110 30.44 -9.65 8.71
N THR A 111 30.05 -10.82 8.24
CA THR A 111 30.80 -11.56 7.22
C THR A 111 30.76 -10.69 5.98
N SER A 112 31.89 -10.07 5.65
CA SER A 112 31.96 -9.15 4.53
C SER A 112 32.07 -9.94 3.25
N PHE A 113 31.14 -9.77 2.32
CA PHE A 113 31.21 -10.38 1.01
C PHE A 113 31.74 -9.39 -0.01
N ALA A 114 32.53 -9.87 -0.96
CA ALA A 114 32.98 -9.08 -2.11
C ALA A 114 33.12 -9.97 -3.36
N PRO A 115 32.73 -9.47 -4.55
CA PRO A 115 33.09 -10.08 -5.82
C PRO A 115 34.61 -10.12 -6.00
N THR A 116 35.12 -11.28 -6.41
CA THR A 116 36.54 -11.46 -6.76
C THR A 116 36.81 -11.17 -8.23
N TRP A 117 35.76 -11.08 -9.04
CA TRP A 117 35.83 -10.69 -10.45
C TRP A 117 34.91 -9.51 -10.72
N LEU A 118 35.43 -8.53 -11.45
CA LEU A 118 34.68 -7.40 -11.99
C LEU A 118 35.04 -7.25 -13.48
N PRO A 119 34.16 -6.63 -14.29
CA PRO A 119 34.50 -6.25 -15.65
C PRO A 119 35.71 -5.30 -15.67
N ASP A 120 36.43 -5.29 -16.79
CA ASP A 120 37.64 -4.49 -16.93
C ASP A 120 37.35 -3.00 -16.71
N GLY A 121 38.20 -2.34 -15.92
CA GLY A 121 38.11 -0.92 -15.64
C GLY A 121 37.22 -0.54 -14.45
N TYR A 122 36.57 -1.49 -13.78
CA TYR A 122 35.87 -1.25 -12.52
C TYR A 122 36.81 -1.44 -11.33
N GLU A 123 36.79 -0.47 -10.41
CA GLU A 123 37.52 -0.51 -9.15
C GLU A 123 36.58 -0.21 -7.99
N GLU A 124 36.89 -0.74 -6.80
CA GLU A 124 36.12 -0.43 -5.59
C GLU A 124 36.35 1.04 -5.20
N THR A 125 35.26 1.79 -5.09
CA THR A 125 35.31 3.21 -4.74
C THR A 125 34.64 3.52 -3.41
N ASN A 126 33.76 2.65 -2.92
CA ASN A 126 33.12 2.79 -1.63
C ASN A 126 32.79 1.43 -1.03
N ALA A 127 33.06 1.26 0.26
CA ALA A 127 32.58 0.15 1.06
C ALA A 127 32.06 0.69 2.40
N GLN A 128 30.84 0.33 2.74
CA GLN A 128 30.20 0.73 3.99
C GLN A 128 29.33 -0.40 4.53
N SER A 129 29.18 -0.46 5.84
CA SER A 129 28.31 -1.43 6.50
C SER A 129 27.41 -0.70 7.48
N LEU A 130 26.12 -1.04 7.46
CA LEU A 130 25.09 -0.51 8.35
C LEU A 130 24.34 -1.69 8.98
N GLY A 131 24.60 -1.93 10.27
CA GLY A 131 24.13 -3.12 10.95
C GLY A 131 24.58 -4.39 10.22
N ASN A 132 23.62 -5.25 9.87
CA ASN A 132 23.90 -6.50 9.16
C ASN A 132 23.89 -6.35 7.63
N THR A 133 23.81 -5.13 7.11
CA THR A 133 23.83 -4.86 5.67
C THR A 133 25.16 -4.24 5.27
N SER A 134 25.82 -4.83 4.27
CA SER A 134 27.01 -4.27 3.65
C SER A 134 26.68 -3.77 2.25
N TYR A 135 27.20 -2.60 1.92
CA TYR A 135 27.09 -1.97 0.61
C TYR A 135 28.49 -1.73 0.06
N ARG A 136 28.73 -2.15 -1.18
CA ARG A 136 29.95 -1.86 -1.93
C ARG A 136 29.59 -1.24 -3.26
N THR A 137 30.37 -0.25 -3.67
CA THR A 137 30.21 0.42 -4.96
C THR A 137 31.52 0.34 -5.73
N TYR A 138 31.41 -0.12 -6.97
CA TYR A 138 32.50 -0.17 -7.92
C TYR A 138 32.18 0.80 -9.05
N SER A 139 33.17 1.55 -9.51
CA SER A 139 32.96 2.45 -10.65
C SER A 139 34.12 2.36 -11.62
N ASN A 140 33.84 2.76 -12.87
CA ASN A 140 34.82 2.82 -13.93
C ASN A 140 35.10 4.26 -14.38
N GLY A 141 36.07 4.43 -15.29
CA GLY A 141 36.46 5.75 -15.81
C GLY A 141 35.38 6.50 -16.61
N SER A 142 34.31 5.83 -17.04
CA SER A 142 33.15 6.45 -17.70
C SER A 142 32.06 6.91 -16.71
N GLY A 143 32.18 6.58 -15.42
CA GLY A 143 31.21 6.93 -14.39
C GLY A 143 30.07 5.93 -14.24
N GLU A 144 30.14 4.77 -14.89
CA GLU A 144 29.20 3.67 -14.67
C GLU A 144 29.50 3.01 -13.33
N MET A 145 28.46 2.54 -12.64
CA MET A 145 28.58 1.99 -11.30
C MET A 145 27.96 0.61 -11.18
N ILE A 146 28.59 -0.23 -10.37
CA ILE A 146 28.07 -1.51 -9.88
C ILE A 146 27.83 -1.33 -8.39
N HIS A 147 26.59 -1.50 -7.96
CA HIS A 147 26.21 -1.53 -6.56
C HIS A 147 26.03 -2.97 -6.13
N PHE A 148 26.74 -3.38 -5.09
CA PHE A 148 26.58 -4.67 -4.44
C PHE A 148 26.07 -4.47 -3.03
N MET A 149 25.04 -5.23 -2.67
CA MET A 149 24.46 -5.28 -1.33
C MET A 149 24.43 -6.73 -0.87
N CYS A 150 24.82 -6.96 0.39
CA CYS A 150 24.49 -8.19 1.10
C CYS A 150 23.88 -7.86 2.47
N SER A 151 22.85 -8.59 2.88
CA SER A 151 22.18 -8.39 4.17
C SER A 151 21.89 -9.71 4.86
N SER A 152 22.13 -9.78 6.18
CA SER A 152 21.88 -10.96 7.01
C SER A 152 21.03 -10.65 8.25
N GLY A 153 20.34 -11.65 8.81
CA GLY A 153 19.65 -11.56 10.11
C GLY A 153 18.26 -10.88 10.10
N ALA A 154 17.51 -11.05 11.20
CA ALA A 154 16.08 -10.73 11.32
C ALA A 154 15.69 -9.25 11.12
N ASP A 155 16.63 -8.31 11.35
CA ASP A 155 16.47 -6.87 11.14
C ASP A 155 17.05 -6.39 9.79
N ALA A 156 17.31 -7.33 8.87
CA ALA A 156 17.75 -6.98 7.52
C ALA A 156 16.77 -6.01 6.87
N THR A 157 17.31 -4.90 6.37
CA THR A 157 16.53 -3.87 5.68
C THR A 157 15.83 -4.51 4.49
N SER A 158 14.49 -4.40 4.43
CA SER A 158 13.72 -4.81 3.26
C SER A 158 14.36 -4.19 2.00
N LEU A 159 14.75 -5.03 1.04
CA LEU A 159 15.23 -4.53 -0.24
C LEU A 159 14.01 -4.16 -1.09
N PHE A 160 13.90 -2.89 -1.42
CA PHE A 160 12.87 -2.36 -2.30
C PHE A 160 13.46 -2.16 -3.69
N LEU A 161 13.04 -2.98 -4.64
CA LEU A 161 13.43 -2.84 -6.04
C LEU A 161 12.31 -2.16 -6.82
N VAL A 162 12.55 -1.00 -7.40
CA VAL A 162 11.61 -0.42 -8.36
C VAL A 162 11.62 -1.28 -9.61
N SER A 163 10.50 -1.94 -9.92
CA SER A 163 10.41 -2.89 -11.03
C SER A 163 9.46 -2.40 -12.13
N ASP A 164 9.06 -1.13 -12.10
CA ASP A 164 8.15 -0.58 -13.09
C ASP A 164 8.82 -0.58 -14.46
N ASN A 165 8.19 -1.22 -15.45
CA ASN A 165 8.75 -1.48 -16.78
C ASN A 165 9.98 -2.42 -16.85
N MET A 166 10.32 -3.14 -15.78
CA MET A 166 11.36 -4.16 -15.83
C MET A 166 10.79 -5.54 -16.22
N THR A 167 11.54 -6.29 -17.02
CA THR A 167 11.25 -7.70 -17.31
C THR A 167 11.97 -8.58 -16.30
N THR A 168 11.26 -9.52 -15.68
CA THR A 168 11.86 -10.48 -14.74
C THR A 168 12.17 -11.80 -15.41
N GLU A 169 13.38 -12.33 -15.22
CA GLU A 169 13.84 -13.64 -15.66
C GLU A 169 14.43 -14.43 -14.48
N LYS A 170 14.19 -15.75 -14.44
CA LYS A 170 14.86 -16.66 -13.52
C LYS A 170 16.21 -17.09 -14.09
N VAL A 171 17.27 -16.92 -13.32
CA VAL A 171 18.64 -17.33 -13.70
C VAL A 171 19.26 -18.15 -12.59
N ILE A 172 20.34 -18.87 -12.90
CA ILE A 172 21.09 -19.66 -11.92
C ILE A 172 22.42 -18.95 -11.67
N VAL A 173 22.75 -18.75 -10.40
CA VAL A 173 24.06 -18.29 -9.93
C VAL A 173 24.67 -19.45 -9.15
N GLY A 174 25.65 -20.15 -9.74
CA GLY A 174 26.19 -21.37 -9.15
C GLY A 174 25.12 -22.47 -8.98
N THR A 175 24.65 -22.69 -7.74
CA THR A 175 23.55 -23.62 -7.43
C THR A 175 22.27 -22.93 -6.94
N GLN A 176 22.29 -21.60 -6.82
CA GLN A 176 21.17 -20.80 -6.30
C GLN A 176 20.31 -20.27 -7.45
N GLU A 177 18.99 -20.25 -7.24
CA GLU A 177 18.05 -19.58 -8.13
C GLU A 177 18.04 -18.07 -7.82
N ALA A 178 18.12 -17.26 -8.87
CA ALA A 178 18.18 -15.81 -8.79
C ALA A 178 17.09 -15.17 -9.66
N ASP A 179 16.57 -14.05 -9.18
CA ASP A 179 15.66 -13.18 -9.92
C ASP A 179 16.48 -12.08 -10.60
N LEU A 180 16.48 -12.08 -11.93
CA LEU A 180 17.07 -11.03 -12.75
C LEU A 180 15.99 -10.08 -13.23
N TYR A 181 16.18 -8.80 -12.98
CA TYR A 181 15.32 -7.70 -13.40
C TYR A 181 16.06 -6.88 -14.46
N LEU A 182 15.49 -6.82 -15.66
CA LEU A 182 16.04 -6.14 -16.82
C LEU A 182 15.24 -4.88 -17.13
N ASP A 183 15.90 -3.72 -17.16
CA ASP A 183 15.29 -2.49 -17.66
C ASP A 183 15.20 -2.50 -19.19
N ALA A 184 14.17 -1.85 -19.73
CA ALA A 184 14.01 -1.69 -21.17
C ALA A 184 14.97 -0.64 -21.75
N ASP A 185 15.39 0.33 -20.94
CA ASP A 185 16.41 1.32 -21.30
C ASP A 185 17.81 0.80 -20.91
N PRO A 186 18.73 0.58 -21.88
CA PRO A 186 20.09 0.13 -21.59
C PRO A 186 20.91 1.07 -20.70
N GLN A 187 20.49 2.32 -20.52
CA GLN A 187 21.14 3.28 -19.63
C GLN A 187 20.78 3.04 -18.16
N ASN A 188 19.62 2.43 -17.89
CA ASN A 188 19.18 2.14 -16.54
C ASN A 188 19.85 0.87 -15.99
N ALA A 189 19.99 0.81 -14.67
CA ALA A 189 20.60 -0.33 -14.02
C ALA A 189 19.63 -1.52 -13.99
N ASN A 190 20.14 -2.68 -14.39
CA ASN A 190 19.51 -3.97 -14.12
C ASN A 190 19.71 -4.33 -12.65
N ALA A 191 18.96 -5.32 -12.16
CA ALA A 191 19.15 -5.86 -10.81
C ALA A 191 19.11 -7.38 -10.78
N LEU A 192 20.02 -8.00 -10.04
CA LEU A 192 20.06 -9.44 -9.81
C LEU A 192 19.98 -9.70 -8.31
N VAL A 193 18.97 -10.46 -7.89
CA VAL A 193 18.70 -10.75 -6.48
C VAL A 193 18.69 -12.26 -6.27
N TRP A 194 19.43 -12.72 -5.25
CA TRP A 194 19.47 -14.14 -4.88
C TRP A 194 19.76 -14.31 -3.39
N GLN A 195 19.55 -15.52 -2.90
CA GLN A 195 19.82 -15.86 -1.49
C GLN A 195 20.98 -16.86 -1.41
N SER A 196 21.68 -16.88 -0.28
CA SER A 196 22.63 -17.95 0.04
C SER A 196 21.93 -19.32 0.08
N GLU A 197 22.70 -20.40 -0.05
CA GLU A 197 22.18 -21.78 -0.05
C GLU A 197 21.38 -22.14 1.22
N ASP A 198 21.79 -21.58 2.36
CA ASP A 198 21.12 -21.75 3.65
C ASP A 198 19.96 -20.74 3.88
N GLY A 199 19.74 -19.82 2.93
CA GLY A 199 18.71 -18.78 3.01
C GLY A 199 18.97 -17.71 4.07
N THR A 200 20.19 -17.61 4.60
CA THR A 200 20.52 -16.69 5.70
C THR A 200 21.04 -15.33 5.24
N ILE A 201 21.35 -15.18 3.95
CA ILE A 201 21.90 -13.95 3.38
C ILE A 201 21.16 -13.62 2.08
N LEU A 202 20.69 -12.39 1.97
CA LEU A 202 20.17 -11.82 0.74
C LEU A 202 21.28 -11.04 0.03
N PHE A 203 21.47 -11.33 -1.25
CA PHE A 203 22.41 -10.62 -2.12
C PHE A 203 21.66 -9.85 -3.20
N CYS A 204 22.18 -8.69 -3.55
CA CYS A 204 21.69 -7.89 -4.67
C CYS A 204 22.87 -7.23 -5.40
N ILE A 205 22.88 -7.34 -6.73
CA ILE A 205 23.73 -6.55 -7.60
C ILE A 205 22.82 -5.65 -8.43
N SER A 206 23.13 -4.35 -8.51
CA SER A 206 22.51 -3.43 -9.45
C SER A 206 23.57 -2.74 -10.31
N ALA A 207 23.45 -2.86 -11.63
CA ALA A 207 24.39 -2.29 -12.59
C ALA A 207 23.78 -2.25 -14.00
N SER A 208 24.22 -1.31 -14.84
CA SER A 208 23.89 -1.25 -16.27
C SER A 208 24.77 -2.25 -17.07
N LEU A 209 24.77 -3.52 -16.65
CA LEU A 209 25.56 -4.60 -17.24
C LEU A 209 24.67 -5.66 -17.88
N THR A 210 25.27 -6.47 -18.76
CA THR A 210 24.58 -7.61 -19.36
C THR A 210 24.28 -8.69 -18.33
N LYS A 211 23.28 -9.52 -18.61
CA LYS A 211 22.95 -10.72 -17.80
C LYS A 211 24.18 -11.56 -17.49
N ASP A 212 24.99 -11.87 -18.50
CA ASP A 212 26.15 -12.75 -18.35
C ASP A 212 27.21 -12.14 -17.42
N GLU A 213 27.43 -10.83 -17.50
CA GLU A 213 28.35 -10.12 -16.59
C GLU A 213 27.81 -10.10 -15.17
N MET A 214 26.52 -9.82 -14.97
CA MET A 214 25.91 -9.81 -13.64
C MET A 214 25.97 -11.19 -12.98
N VAL A 215 25.66 -12.25 -13.72
CA VAL A 215 25.77 -13.64 -13.23
C VAL A 215 27.22 -13.96 -12.89
N LYS A 216 28.17 -13.59 -13.74
CA LYS A 216 29.60 -13.84 -13.49
C LYS A 216 30.14 -13.09 -12.27
N ILE A 217 29.70 -11.85 -12.03
CA ILE A 217 30.00 -11.11 -10.79
C ILE A 217 29.41 -11.88 -9.60
N ALA A 218 28.15 -12.30 -9.69
CA ALA A 218 27.46 -13.00 -8.62
C ALA A 218 28.15 -14.32 -8.23
N GLU A 219 28.59 -15.10 -9.22
CA GLU A 219 29.33 -16.36 -9.02
C GLU A 219 30.74 -16.15 -8.44
N SER A 220 31.30 -14.95 -8.58
CA SER A 220 32.64 -14.62 -8.07
C SER A 220 32.66 -14.16 -6.61
N ILE A 221 31.50 -14.01 -5.98
CA ILE A 221 31.39 -13.48 -4.62
C ILE A 221 31.96 -14.48 -3.62
N THR A 222 32.88 -13.98 -2.80
CA THR A 222 33.48 -14.75 -1.71
C THR A 222 33.47 -13.96 -0.41
N VAL A 223 33.66 -14.67 0.69
CA VAL A 223 33.90 -14.05 1.98
C VAL A 223 35.27 -13.38 1.96
N THR A 224 35.29 -12.08 2.24
CA THR A 224 36.51 -11.31 2.46
C THR A 224 37.02 -11.61 3.88
N PRO A 225 38.32 -11.93 4.07
CA PRO A 225 38.91 -12.22 5.37
C PRO A 225 39.02 -11.00 6.29
#